data_AF-F3GJD7-F1
#
_entry.id   AF-F3GJD7-F1
#
_cell.length_a   1.000
_cell.length_b   1.000
_cell.length_c   1.000
_cell.angle_alpha   90.00
_cell.angle_beta   90.00
_cell.angle_gamma   90.00
#
_symmetry.space_group_name_H-M   'P 1'
#
loop_
_entity.id
_entity.type
_entity.pdbx_description
1 polymer ?
#
loop_
_entity_poly.entity_id
_entity_poly.type
_entity_poly.pdbx_seq_one_letter_code
_entity_poly.pdbx_strand_id
1 'polypeptide(L)'
;MNFTSLAADLVMQDLVDCLLAEDFFGREPLRLQDSSQWQLRHPQAPQLVEQGSAQQIWEWCCDDSEQRFISIALRPGITQQWEKVPGTPVLGRQDERWTQLSPEDFMKWVFAGKTTLLQDSERQDNEKGIALFLEVLRISVWQTALSLDHKVDEQNLMAQDGATFFRTMEQWASLR
;
A
#
# COMPACT_ATOMS: atom_id res chain seq x y z
N MET A 1 13.68 -13.98 -8.70
CA MET A 1 12.85 -12.88 -8.21
C MET A 1 11.47 -13.43 -7.91
N ASN A 2 10.87 -13.09 -6.78
CA ASN A 2 9.48 -13.47 -6.49
C ASN A 2 8.57 -12.36 -7.03
N PHE A 3 8.17 -12.44 -8.30
CA PHE A 3 7.35 -11.43 -8.97
C PHE A 3 6.04 -11.15 -8.24
N THR A 4 5.50 -12.13 -7.52
CA THR A 4 4.30 -11.97 -6.68
C THR A 4 4.53 -11.00 -5.52
N SER A 5 5.72 -11.01 -4.90
CA SER A 5 6.06 -10.06 -3.83
C SER A 5 6.19 -8.64 -4.38
N LEU A 6 6.92 -8.47 -5.48
CA LEU A 6 7.11 -7.15 -6.10
C LEU A 6 5.77 -6.58 -6.61
N ALA A 7 4.92 -7.41 -7.21
CA ALA A 7 3.59 -7.00 -7.63
C ALA A 7 2.72 -6.54 -6.45
N ALA A 8 2.75 -7.27 -5.33
CA ALA A 8 2.03 -6.89 -4.12
C ALA A 8 2.55 -5.55 -3.55
N ASP A 9 3.86 -5.32 -3.58
CA ASP A 9 4.46 -4.07 -3.10
C ASP A 9 4.07 -2.87 -3.98
N LEU A 10 4.01 -3.05 -5.31
CA LEU A 10 3.55 -2.03 -6.25
C LEU A 10 2.06 -1.71 -6.07
N VAL A 11 1.22 -2.74 -5.98
CA VAL A 11 -0.22 -2.55 -5.73
C VAL A 11 -0.46 -1.92 -4.35
N MET A 12 0.32 -2.28 -3.32
CA MET A 12 0.25 -1.64 -2.02
C MET A 12 0.60 -0.15 -2.08
N GLN A 13 1.61 0.22 -2.88
CA GLN A 13 1.99 1.62 -3.08
C GLN A 13 0.82 2.43 -3.64
N ASP A 14 0.28 2.01 -4.78
CA ASP A 14 -0.82 2.70 -5.45
C ASP A 14 -2.06 2.74 -4.56
N LEU A 15 -2.36 1.65 -3.86
CA LEU A 15 -3.49 1.57 -2.95
C LEU A 15 -3.38 2.57 -1.79
N VAL A 16 -2.24 2.64 -1.10
CA VAL A 16 -2.06 3.58 0.01
C VAL A 16 -2.11 5.02 -0.48
N ASP A 17 -1.43 5.32 -1.59
CA ASP A 17 -1.40 6.67 -2.16
C ASP A 17 -2.81 7.13 -2.59
N CYS A 18 -3.61 6.25 -3.21
CA CYS A 18 -5.01 6.55 -3.53
C CYS A 18 -5.86 6.81 -2.29
N LEU A 19 -5.75 5.97 -1.25
CA LEU A 19 -6.52 6.17 -0.01
C LEU A 19 -6.15 7.47 0.70
N LEU A 20 -4.88 7.87 0.66
CA LEU A 20 -4.41 9.13 1.20
C LEU A 20 -4.92 10.32 0.38
N ALA A 21 -4.87 10.23 -0.96
CA ALA A 21 -5.36 11.27 -1.85
C ALA A 21 -6.87 11.51 -1.75
N GLU A 22 -7.63 10.46 -1.43
CA GLU A 22 -9.09 10.50 -1.28
C GLU A 22 -9.56 10.90 0.13
N ASP A 23 -8.64 11.28 1.03
CA ASP A 23 -8.94 11.54 2.45
C ASP A 23 -9.69 10.36 3.12
N PHE A 24 -9.40 9.12 2.71
CA PHE A 24 -10.16 7.95 3.16
C PHE A 24 -10.11 7.78 4.69
N PHE A 25 -8.97 8.13 5.29
CA PHE A 25 -8.76 8.06 6.74
C PHE A 25 -9.30 9.28 7.50
N GLY A 26 -9.94 10.22 6.81
CA GLY A 26 -10.44 11.48 7.33
C GLY A 26 -9.63 12.66 6.80
N ARG A 27 -10.20 13.86 6.96
CA ARG A 27 -9.60 15.13 6.52
C ARG A 27 -8.70 15.79 7.56
N GLU A 28 -8.59 15.19 8.74
CA GLU A 28 -7.72 15.70 9.79
C GLU A 28 -6.25 15.46 9.39
N PRO A 29 -5.34 16.40 9.71
CA PRO A 29 -3.91 16.18 9.45
C PRO A 29 -3.42 14.88 10.10
N LEU A 30 -2.71 14.06 9.32
CA LEU A 30 -2.14 12.82 9.82
C LEU A 30 -1.18 13.10 10.98
N ARG A 31 -1.30 12.32 12.06
CA ARG A 31 -0.38 12.39 13.19
C ARG A 31 0.90 11.64 12.86
N LEU A 32 1.88 12.38 12.33
CA LEU A 32 3.15 11.85 11.88
C LEU A 32 4.20 11.89 12.99
N GLN A 33 5.04 10.86 13.00
CA GLN A 33 6.07 10.68 14.01
C GLN A 33 7.42 10.53 13.33
N ASP A 34 8.46 11.06 13.97
CA ASP A 34 9.83 10.84 13.49
C ASP A 34 10.17 9.35 13.53
N SER A 35 10.84 8.86 12.49
CA SER A 35 11.16 7.44 12.34
C SER A 35 12.04 6.89 13.47
N SER A 36 12.99 7.70 13.97
CA SER A 36 13.86 7.29 15.07
C SER A 36 13.10 7.21 16.40
N GLN A 37 12.19 8.16 16.65
CA GLN A 37 11.35 8.17 17.85
C GLN A 37 10.33 7.01 17.82
N TRP A 38 9.77 6.72 16.65
CA TRP A 38 8.86 5.59 16.48
C TRP A 38 9.57 4.26 16.76
N GLN A 39 10.77 4.05 16.19
CA GLN A 39 11.57 2.84 16.43
C GLN A 39 11.98 2.68 17.90
N LEU A 40 12.28 3.77 18.62
CA LEU A 40 12.59 3.72 20.05
C LEU A 40 11.42 3.23 20.91
N ARG A 41 10.18 3.57 20.53
CA ARG A 41 8.98 3.09 21.23
C ARG A 41 8.58 1.68 20.83
N HIS A 42 8.99 1.25 19.63
CA HIS A 42 8.72 -0.08 19.11
C HIS A 42 10.01 -0.80 18.74
N PRO A 43 10.86 -1.17 19.72
CA PRO A 43 12.17 -1.75 19.45
C PRO A 43 12.10 -3.10 18.72
N GLN A 44 10.95 -3.80 18.81
CA GLN A 44 10.71 -5.07 18.13
C GLN A 44 10.15 -4.90 16.70
N ALA A 45 9.79 -3.68 16.30
CA ALA A 45 9.27 -3.43 14.96
C ALA A 45 10.37 -3.63 13.91
N PRO A 46 10.04 -4.26 12.77
CA PRO A 46 10.89 -4.21 11.60
C PRO A 46 11.21 -2.76 11.22
N GLN A 47 12.46 -2.51 10.84
CA GLN A 47 12.87 -1.18 10.41
C GLN A 47 12.15 -0.82 9.10
N LEU A 48 11.33 0.23 9.15
CA LEU A 48 10.59 0.72 7.99
C LEU A 48 11.45 1.57 7.06
N VAL A 49 12.32 2.41 7.64
CA VAL A 49 13.13 3.41 6.94
C VAL A 49 14.51 3.51 7.59
N GLU A 50 15.50 3.97 6.84
CA GLU A 50 16.82 4.24 7.39
C GLU A 50 16.74 5.31 8.49
N GLN A 51 17.50 5.09 9.58
CA GLN A 51 17.56 6.02 10.69
C GLN A 51 18.14 7.36 10.24
N GLY A 52 17.47 8.46 10.59
CA GLY A 52 17.88 9.81 10.18
C GLY A 52 17.38 10.24 8.80
N SER A 53 16.54 9.43 8.13
CA SER A 53 15.80 9.89 6.95
C SER A 53 14.75 10.93 7.35
N ALA A 54 14.48 11.89 6.47
CA ALA A 54 13.39 12.87 6.66
C ALA A 54 11.97 12.27 6.53
N GLN A 55 11.87 10.93 6.50
CA GLN A 55 10.64 10.19 6.34
C GLN A 55 9.96 10.05 7.69
N GLN A 56 8.63 10.09 7.69
CA GLN A 56 7.83 10.05 8.91
C GLN A 56 6.98 8.78 8.95
N ILE A 57 6.70 8.29 10.14
CA ILE A 57 5.82 7.14 10.34
C ILE A 57 4.44 7.65 10.74
N TRP A 58 3.45 7.25 9.96
CA TRP A 58 2.06 7.36 10.34
C TRP A 58 1.60 6.06 10.96
N GLU A 59 0.94 6.14 12.11
CA GLU A 59 0.32 5.00 12.77
C GLU A 59 -1.19 5.27 12.91
N TRP A 60 -1.99 4.31 12.47
CA TRP A 60 -3.44 4.38 12.53
C TRP A 60 -3.97 3.24 13.39
N CYS A 61 -4.72 3.59 14.45
CA CYS A 61 -5.44 2.61 15.26
C CYS A 61 -6.70 2.19 14.50
N CYS A 62 -6.73 0.94 14.04
CA CYS A 62 -7.90 0.41 13.34
C CYS A 62 -8.92 -0.18 14.33
N ASP A 63 -8.48 -0.80 15.41
CA ASP A 63 -9.37 -1.31 16.45
C ASP A 63 -8.72 -1.12 17.82
N ASP A 64 -9.30 -0.25 18.64
CA ASP A 64 -8.80 0.06 19.98
C ASP A 64 -9.03 -1.11 20.97
N SER A 65 -10.10 -1.89 20.76
CA SER A 65 -10.43 -3.03 21.61
C SER A 65 -9.47 -4.21 21.41
N GLU A 66 -9.04 -4.41 20.16
CA GLU A 66 -8.08 -5.46 19.79
C GLU A 66 -6.63 -4.95 19.69
N GLN A 67 -6.40 -3.67 20.04
CA GLN A 67 -5.12 -2.98 19.92
C GLN A 67 -4.43 -3.22 18.56
N ARG A 68 -5.20 -3.13 17.47
CA ARG A 68 -4.69 -3.31 16.12
C ARG A 68 -4.31 -1.97 15.50
N PHE A 69 -3.07 -1.87 15.05
CA PHE A 69 -2.49 -0.67 14.46
C PHE A 69 -1.88 -0.97 13.10
N ILE A 70 -2.00 -0.01 12.18
CA ILE A 70 -1.29 -0.02 10.90
C ILE A 70 -0.22 1.06 10.94
N SER A 71 1.02 0.71 10.61
CA SER A 71 2.14 1.63 10.52
C SER A 71 2.68 1.71 9.09
N ILE A 72 2.83 2.94 8.59
CA ILE A 72 3.25 3.23 7.21
C ILE A 72 4.32 4.32 7.24
N ALA A 73 5.42 4.12 6.51
CA ALA A 73 6.38 5.17 6.23
C ALA A 73 5.86 6.08 5.12
N LEU A 74 5.79 7.38 5.40
CA LEU A 74 5.31 8.42 4.49
C LEU A 74 6.40 9.46 4.22
N ARG A 75 6.32 10.07 3.04
CA ARG A 75 7.10 11.25 2.65
C ARG A 75 6.18 12.28 2.00
N PRO A 76 6.56 13.57 1.98
CA PRO A 76 5.82 14.56 1.20
C PRO A 76 5.83 14.17 -0.28
N GLY A 77 4.64 14.17 -0.91
CA GLY A 77 4.50 13.96 -2.34
C GLY A 77 4.67 15.24 -3.15
N ILE A 78 4.75 15.10 -4.48
CA ILE A 78 4.79 16.26 -5.40
C ILE A 78 3.38 16.83 -5.61
N THR A 79 2.41 15.94 -5.84
CA THR A 79 1.01 16.29 -6.14
C THR A 79 0.07 16.02 -4.97
N GLN A 80 0.45 15.14 -4.06
CA GLN A 80 -0.28 14.77 -2.86
C GLN A 80 0.45 15.26 -1.62
N GLN A 81 -0.28 15.52 -0.53
CA GLN A 81 0.35 15.97 0.71
C GLN A 81 1.31 14.92 1.27
N TRP A 82 0.92 13.64 1.20
CA TRP A 82 1.69 12.50 1.67
C TRP A 82 1.55 11.34 0.68
N GLU A 83 2.66 10.66 0.45
CA GLU A 83 2.72 9.41 -0.29
C GLU A 83 3.52 8.39 0.52
N LYS A 84 3.20 7.10 0.34
CA LYS A 84 3.97 6.02 0.95
C LYS A 84 5.40 6.04 0.41
N VAL A 85 6.37 5.78 1.28
CA VAL A 85 7.77 5.67 0.85
C VAL A 85 7.92 4.41 -0.03
N PRO A 86 8.39 4.54 -1.28
CA PRO A 86 8.57 3.39 -2.17
C PRO A 86 9.52 2.34 -1.57
N GLY A 87 9.19 1.06 -1.74
CA GLY A 87 9.98 -0.07 -1.26
C GLY A 87 9.88 -0.37 0.25
N THR A 88 9.16 0.45 1.02
CA THR A 88 8.92 0.16 2.45
C THR A 88 7.67 -0.71 2.64
N PRO A 89 7.64 -1.64 3.61
CA PRO A 89 6.46 -2.45 3.86
C PRO A 89 5.38 -1.66 4.61
N VAL A 90 4.14 -2.11 4.54
CA VAL A 90 3.07 -1.71 5.46
C VAL A 90 3.04 -2.73 6.60
N LEU A 91 3.12 -2.24 7.83
CA LEU A 91 3.18 -3.11 9.01
C LEU A 91 1.85 -3.08 9.78
N GLY A 92 1.34 -4.26 10.07
CA GLY A 92 0.29 -4.48 11.04
C GLY A 92 0.90 -4.85 12.39
N ARG A 93 0.47 -4.17 13.44
CA ARG A 93 0.73 -4.53 14.83
C ARG A 93 -0.56 -4.97 15.50
N GLN A 94 -0.51 -6.10 16.18
CA GLN A 94 -1.52 -6.51 17.15
C GLN A 94 -0.77 -6.93 18.42
N ASP A 95 -1.09 -6.27 19.54
CA ASP A 95 -0.28 -6.36 20.76
C ASP A 95 1.20 -6.04 20.47
N GLU A 96 2.11 -6.99 20.74
CA GLU A 96 3.56 -6.90 20.45
C GLU A 96 3.96 -7.62 19.15
N ARG A 97 3.00 -8.19 18.41
CA ARG A 97 3.29 -8.93 17.18
C ARG A 97 3.26 -8.01 15.97
N TRP A 98 4.38 -7.99 15.25
CA TRP A 98 4.54 -7.27 13.99
C TRP A 98 4.42 -8.20 12.78
N THR A 99 3.68 -7.76 11.77
CA THR A 99 3.48 -8.48 10.52
C THR A 99 3.53 -7.52 9.35
N GLN A 100 4.17 -7.93 8.26
CA GLN A 100 4.02 -7.22 6.98
C GLN A 100 2.68 -7.59 6.39
N LEU A 101 1.88 -6.58 6.05
CA LEU A 101 0.55 -6.78 5.49
C LEU A 101 0.63 -6.92 3.97
N SER A 102 -0.09 -7.90 3.43
CA SER A 102 -0.43 -7.94 2.01
C SER A 102 -1.47 -6.85 1.70
N PRO A 103 -1.66 -6.43 0.43
CA PRO A 103 -2.71 -5.47 0.07
C PRO A 103 -4.10 -5.90 0.56
N GLU A 104 -4.39 -7.20 0.47
CA GLU A 104 -5.66 -7.78 0.91
C GLU A 104 -5.81 -7.70 2.44
N ASP A 105 -4.79 -8.09 3.20
CA ASP A 105 -4.86 -8.06 4.67
C ASP A 105 -4.88 -6.63 5.21
N PHE A 106 -4.15 -5.71 4.58
CA PHE A 106 -4.23 -4.29 4.86
C PHE A 106 -5.67 -3.78 4.73
N MET A 107 -6.33 -4.07 3.61
CA MET A 107 -7.72 -3.60 3.42
C MET A 107 -8.71 -4.30 4.34
N LYS A 108 -8.51 -5.58 4.68
CA LYS A 108 -9.31 -6.24 5.73
C LYS A 108 -9.22 -5.49 7.06
N TRP A 109 -8.02 -5.06 7.46
CA TRP A 109 -7.82 -4.30 8.70
C TRP A 109 -8.43 -2.90 8.60
N VAL A 110 -8.27 -2.23 7.45
CA VAL A 110 -8.89 -0.93 7.18
C VAL A 110 -10.42 -1.00 7.26
N PHE A 111 -11.04 -1.99 6.60
CA PHE A 111 -12.47 -2.18 6.65
C PHE A 111 -12.95 -2.56 8.05
N ALA A 112 -12.26 -3.47 8.74
CA ALA A 112 -12.61 -3.83 10.12
C ALA A 112 -12.67 -2.57 11.01
N GLY A 113 -11.64 -1.71 10.93
CA GLY A 113 -11.59 -0.49 11.72
C GLY A 113 -12.54 0.62 11.32
N LYS A 114 -13.01 0.65 10.06
CA LYS A 114 -14.10 1.56 9.65
C LYS A 114 -15.47 1.01 10.02
N THR A 115 -15.64 -0.31 10.02
CA THR A 115 -16.94 -0.95 10.27
C THR A 115 -17.34 -0.89 11.74
N THR A 116 -16.39 -0.74 12.68
CA THR A 116 -16.69 -0.42 14.08
C THR A 116 -17.41 0.92 14.25
N LEU A 117 -17.40 1.79 13.23
CA LEU A 117 -18.07 3.09 13.21
C LEU A 117 -19.44 3.06 12.50
N LEU A 118 -19.82 1.94 11.88
CA LEU A 118 -21.06 1.79 11.10
C LEU A 118 -22.17 1.14 11.93
N GLN A 119 -23.42 1.43 11.59
CA GLN A 119 -24.57 0.70 12.15
C GLN A 119 -24.67 -0.71 11.54
N ASP A 120 -25.29 -1.66 12.25
CA ASP A 120 -25.37 -3.07 11.83
C ASP A 120 -26.02 -3.24 10.44
N SER A 121 -27.00 -2.40 10.09
CA SER A 121 -27.64 -2.42 8.76
C SER A 121 -26.69 -1.97 7.63
N GLU A 122 -25.86 -0.95 7.89
CA GLU A 122 -24.88 -0.45 6.92
C GLU A 122 -23.71 -1.42 6.77
N ARG A 123 -23.33 -2.10 7.86
CA ARG A 123 -22.34 -3.17 7.85
C ARG A 123 -22.78 -4.30 6.91
N GLN A 124 -24.03 -4.77 7.03
CA GLN A 124 -24.54 -5.89 6.24
C GLN A 124 -24.69 -5.54 4.75
N ASP A 125 -25.12 -4.32 4.43
CA ASP A 125 -25.23 -3.85 3.04
C ASP A 125 -23.85 -3.74 2.34
N ASN A 126 -22.80 -3.43 3.10
CA ASN A 126 -21.45 -3.24 2.57
C ASN A 126 -20.64 -4.54 2.41
N GLU A 127 -21.06 -5.66 3.01
CA GLU A 127 -20.31 -6.94 2.96
C GLU A 127 -20.01 -7.41 1.54
N LYS A 128 -20.99 -7.30 0.63
CA LYS A 128 -20.81 -7.71 -0.77
C LYS A 128 -19.83 -6.80 -1.51
N GLY A 129 -19.89 -5.49 -1.24
CA GLY A 129 -18.96 -4.52 -1.83
C GLY A 129 -17.53 -4.74 -1.37
N ILE A 130 -17.34 -4.99 -0.06
CA ILE A 130 -16.04 -5.32 0.52
C ILE A 130 -15.48 -6.62 -0.08
N ALA A 131 -16.29 -7.67 -0.18
CA ALA A 131 -15.87 -8.94 -0.75
C ALA A 131 -15.42 -8.79 -2.22
N LEU A 132 -16.20 -8.07 -3.03
CA LEU A 132 -15.87 -7.78 -4.42
C LEU A 132 -14.57 -6.95 -4.53
N PHE A 133 -14.41 -5.94 -3.68
CA PHE A 133 -13.21 -5.10 -3.67
C PHE A 133 -11.95 -5.92 -3.36
N LEU A 134 -11.98 -6.79 -2.35
CA LEU A 134 -10.85 -7.65 -2.00
C LEU A 134 -10.54 -8.66 -3.13
N GLU A 135 -11.57 -9.17 -3.81
CA GLU A 135 -11.38 -10.02 -4.98
C GLU A 135 -10.68 -9.27 -6.12
N VAL A 136 -11.14 -8.07 -6.46
CA VAL A 136 -10.52 -7.22 -7.49
C VAL A 136 -9.08 -6.90 -7.12
N LEU A 137 -8.80 -6.55 -5.87
CA LEU A 137 -7.44 -6.25 -5.40
C LEU A 137 -6.50 -7.45 -5.56
N ARG A 138 -6.98 -8.66 -5.24
CA ARG A 138 -6.22 -9.91 -5.46
C ARG A 138 -5.97 -10.17 -6.94
N ILE A 139 -6.95 -9.89 -7.80
CA ILE A 139 -6.80 -9.99 -9.26
C ILE A 139 -5.75 -8.98 -9.76
N SER A 140 -5.78 -7.74 -9.27
CA SER A 140 -4.78 -6.71 -9.62
C SER A 140 -3.37 -7.18 -9.30
N VAL A 141 -3.11 -7.69 -8.09
CA VAL A 141 -1.78 -8.24 -7.74
C VAL A 141 -1.35 -9.36 -8.69
N TRP A 142 -2.26 -10.27 -9.02
CA TRP A 142 -1.97 -11.36 -9.95
C TRP A 142 -1.69 -10.86 -11.36
N GLN A 143 -2.48 -9.92 -11.88
CA GLN A 143 -2.27 -9.32 -13.20
C GLN A 143 -0.95 -8.55 -13.26
N THR A 144 -0.63 -7.75 -12.23
CA THR A 144 0.67 -7.06 -12.13
C THR A 144 1.82 -8.07 -12.10
N ALA A 145 1.68 -9.20 -11.40
CA ALA A 145 2.71 -10.24 -11.40
C ALA A 145 2.92 -10.87 -12.79
N LEU A 146 1.83 -11.13 -13.54
CA LEU A 146 1.90 -11.59 -14.92
C LEU A 146 2.56 -10.56 -15.83
N SER A 147 2.21 -9.28 -15.66
CA SER A 147 2.80 -8.16 -16.40
C SER A 147 4.31 -8.07 -16.16
N LEU A 148 4.77 -8.20 -14.92
CA LEU A 148 6.19 -8.21 -14.57
C LEU A 148 6.92 -9.44 -15.14
N ASP A 149 6.27 -10.59 -15.20
CA ASP A 149 6.83 -11.81 -15.80
C ASP A 149 6.96 -11.70 -17.33
N HIS A 150 6.10 -10.90 -17.98
CA HIS A 150 6.14 -10.69 -19.43
C HIS A 150 7.44 -10.01 -19.91
N LYS A 151 8.23 -9.40 -19.01
CA LYS A 151 9.59 -8.86 -19.25
C LYS A 151 9.70 -8.13 -20.59
N VAL A 152 8.93 -7.05 -20.74
CA VAL A 152 9.01 -6.23 -21.96
C VAL A 152 10.45 -5.77 -22.15
N ASP A 153 11.02 -6.04 -23.33
CA ASP A 153 12.43 -5.75 -23.60
C ASP A 153 12.64 -4.26 -23.85
N GLU A 154 13.19 -3.60 -22.84
CA GLU A 154 13.45 -2.17 -22.79
C GLU A 154 14.83 -1.83 -23.38
N GLN A 155 15.65 -2.83 -23.74
CA GLN A 155 17.02 -2.60 -24.14
C GLN A 155 17.09 -1.90 -25.50
N ASN A 156 17.90 -0.83 -25.53
CA ASN A 156 18.13 -0.02 -26.73
C ASN A 156 16.83 0.48 -27.38
N LEU A 157 15.78 0.72 -26.59
CA LEU A 157 14.43 1.10 -27.07
C LEU A 157 14.48 2.23 -28.12
N MET A 158 15.27 3.28 -27.85
CA MET A 158 15.42 4.43 -28.74
C MET A 158 16.22 4.15 -30.03
N ALA A 159 16.88 3.00 -30.12
CA ALA A 159 17.62 2.55 -31.30
C ALA A 159 16.84 1.48 -32.11
N GLN A 160 15.66 1.07 -31.65
CA GLN A 160 14.77 0.16 -32.39
C GLN A 160 14.09 0.88 -33.57
N ASP A 161 13.62 0.13 -34.56
CA ASP A 161 12.81 0.69 -35.64
C ASP A 161 11.45 1.20 -35.09
N GLY A 162 10.82 2.14 -35.80
CA GLY A 162 9.63 2.82 -35.30
C GLY A 162 8.43 1.91 -35.00
N ALA A 163 8.27 0.80 -35.72
CA ALA A 163 7.17 -0.13 -35.48
C ALA A 163 7.41 -0.97 -34.21
N THR A 164 8.65 -1.43 -34.02
CA THR A 164 9.06 -2.13 -32.81
C THR A 164 9.01 -1.21 -31.59
N PHE A 165 9.52 0.03 -31.71
CA PHE A 165 9.43 1.05 -30.66
C PHE A 165 7.97 1.29 -30.22
N PHE A 166 7.07 1.53 -31.18
CA PHE A 166 5.66 1.78 -30.87
C PHE A 166 5.01 0.58 -30.18
N ARG A 167 5.23 -0.64 -30.70
CA ARG A 167 4.70 -1.86 -30.10
C ARG A 167 5.21 -2.06 -28.67
N THR A 168 6.49 -1.83 -28.42
CA THR A 168 7.08 -1.95 -27.09
C THR A 168 6.50 -0.90 -26.13
N MET A 169 6.33 0.34 -26.58
CA MET A 169 5.67 1.39 -25.80
C MET A 169 4.21 1.07 -25.47
N GLU A 170 3.45 0.52 -26.41
CA GLU A 170 2.06 0.07 -26.18
C GLU A 170 2.00 -1.11 -25.19
N GLN A 171 2.93 -2.06 -25.30
CA GLN A 171 3.06 -3.14 -24.33
C GLN A 171 3.32 -2.57 -22.93
N TRP A 172 4.26 -1.65 -22.78
CA TRP A 172 4.53 -0.95 -21.53
C TRP A 172 3.32 -0.22 -20.95
N ALA A 173 2.60 0.53 -21.78
CA ALA A 173 1.40 1.24 -21.35
C ALA A 173 0.31 0.28 -20.86
N SER A 174 0.24 -0.94 -21.43
CA SER A 174 -0.73 -1.96 -21.04
C SER A 174 -0.37 -2.76 -19.77
N LEU A 175 0.86 -2.61 -19.24
CA LEU A 175 1.30 -3.34 -18.05
C LEU A 175 0.78 -2.73 -16.72
N ARG A 176 0.13 -1.57 -16.77
CA ARG A 176 -0.50 -0.91 -15.62
C ARG A 176 -2.00 -0.84 -15.76
#